data_AF-A0A483YD29-F1
#
_entry.id   AF-A0A483YD29-F1
#
_cell.length_a   1.000
_cell.length_b   1.000
_cell.length_c   1.000
_cell.angle_alpha   90.00
_cell.angle_beta   90.00
_cell.angle_gamma   90.00
#
_symmetry.space_group_name_H-M   'P 1'
#
loop_
_entity.id
_entity.type
_entity.pdbx_description
1 polymer ?
#
loop_
_entity_poly.entity_id
_entity_poly.type
_entity_poly.pdbx_seq_one_letter_code
_entity_poly.pdbx_strand_id
1 'polypeptide(L)' 'MKLKYVLLFAVWSISCYGNNTSFNPGEMWFDDDGNKINAHGGQVIKVDDLYYWIGEYRDTGRKNTGKVNEYSSKD' A
#
# COMPACT_ATOMS: atom_id res chain seq x y z
N MET A 1 12.99 18.33 -41.99
CA MET A 1 13.56 17.66 -40.79
C MET A 1 12.79 18.18 -39.58
N LYS A 2 12.49 17.32 -38.59
CA LYS A 2 11.70 17.60 -37.36
C LYS A 2 10.19 17.30 -37.44
N LEU A 3 9.83 16.09 -37.87
CA LEU A 3 8.50 15.50 -37.59
C LEU A 3 8.62 13.99 -37.33
N LYS A 4 9.55 13.60 -36.45
CA LYS A 4 9.81 12.18 -36.10
C LYS A 4 9.78 11.89 -34.60
N TYR A 5 9.48 12.87 -33.73
CA TYR A 5 9.65 12.75 -32.28
C TYR A 5 8.36 12.91 -31.46
N VAL A 6 7.18 12.88 -32.07
CA VAL A 6 5.90 13.06 -31.33
C VAL A 6 5.31 11.72 -30.85
N LEU A 7 5.81 10.57 -31.36
CA LEU A 7 5.24 9.25 -31.09
C LEU A 7 5.95 8.42 -30.01
N LEU A 8 6.94 8.99 -29.29
CA LEU A 8 7.77 8.23 -28.32
C LEU A 8 7.43 8.47 -26.84
N PHE A 9 6.27 9.07 -26.52
CA PHE A 9 5.87 9.40 -25.14
C PHE A 9 4.56 8.73 -24.67
N ALA A 10 3.95 7.85 -25.47
CA ALA A 10 2.64 7.27 -25.18
C ALA A 10 2.67 5.89 -24.48
N VAL A 11 3.85 5.43 -24.05
CA VAL A 11 3.99 4.18 -23.27
C VAL A 11 4.47 4.54 -21.87
N TRP A 12 3.75 5.42 -21.20
CA TRP A 12 3.84 5.51 -19.75
C TRP A 12 2.91 4.44 -19.19
N SER A 13 3.54 3.43 -18.61
CA SER A 13 2.98 2.22 -18.06
C SER A 13 1.63 2.47 -17.37
N ILE A 14 0.57 1.87 -17.90
CA ILE A 14 -0.65 1.66 -17.15
C ILE A 14 -0.29 0.60 -16.09
N SER A 15 0.17 1.04 -14.92
CA SER A 15 0.28 0.16 -13.77
C SER A 15 -1.14 -0.16 -13.32
N CYS A 16 -1.67 -1.29 -13.77
CA CYS A 16 -2.88 -1.87 -13.25
C CYS A 16 -2.60 -2.42 -11.85
N TYR A 17 -2.73 -1.58 -10.83
CA TYR A 17 -2.88 -2.06 -9.46
C TYR A 17 -4.26 -2.72 -9.36
N GLY A 18 -4.28 -4.06 -9.34
CA GLY A 18 -5.50 -4.82 -9.12
C GLY A 18 -5.85 -4.81 -7.64
N ASN A 19 -7.13 -4.63 -7.31
CA ASN A 19 -7.60 -4.78 -5.94
C ASN A 19 -7.34 -6.21 -5.47
N ASN A 20 -6.87 -6.36 -4.23
CA ASN A 20 -6.78 -7.67 -3.61
C ASN A 20 -8.19 -8.25 -3.46
N THR A 21 -8.38 -9.51 -3.86
CA THR A 21 -9.69 -10.18 -3.77
C THR A 21 -9.76 -11.22 -2.66
N SER A 22 -8.63 -11.51 -2.02
CA SER A 22 -8.53 -12.41 -0.88
C SER A 22 -7.43 -11.96 0.07
N PHE A 23 -7.57 -12.34 1.34
CA PHE A 23 -6.51 -12.25 2.33
C PHE A 23 -5.80 -13.59 2.44
N ASN A 24 -4.47 -13.60 2.28
CA ASN A 24 -3.63 -14.78 2.36
C ASN A 24 -2.71 -14.68 3.60
N PRO A 25 -3.06 -15.29 4.75
CA PRO A 25 -2.29 -15.15 5.98
C PRO A 25 -0.83 -15.61 5.83
N GLY A 26 0.10 -14.80 6.31
CA GLY A 26 1.54 -15.08 6.26
C GLY A 26 2.25 -14.58 4.99
N GLU A 27 1.51 -14.21 3.95
CA GLU A 27 2.06 -13.56 2.76
C GLU A 27 2.35 -12.08 2.99
N MET A 28 3.17 -11.51 2.10
CA MET A 28 3.46 -10.08 2.13
C MET A 28 2.26 -9.29 1.62
N TRP A 29 1.81 -8.31 2.40
CA TRP A 29 0.69 -7.46 2.05
C TRP A 29 1.17 -6.04 1.75
N PHE A 30 0.68 -5.47 0.65
CA PHE A 30 1.07 -4.17 0.13
C PHE A 30 -0.11 -3.19 0.15
N ASP A 31 0.20 -1.91 0.35
CA ASP A 31 -0.74 -0.80 0.18
C ASP A 31 -0.88 -0.38 -1.30
N ASP A 32 -1.71 0.64 -1.54
CA ASP A 32 -2.04 1.15 -2.89
C ASP A 32 -0.81 1.70 -3.64
N ASP A 33 0.24 2.10 -2.92
CA ASP A 33 1.49 2.58 -3.47
C ASP A 33 2.48 1.43 -3.76
N GLY A 34 2.11 0.18 -3.43
CA GLY A 34 2.98 -0.99 -3.54
C GLY A 34 4.03 -1.08 -2.43
N ASN A 35 3.88 -0.31 -1.35
CA ASN A 35 4.73 -0.44 -0.17
C ASN A 35 4.21 -1.54 0.75
N LYS A 36 5.12 -2.18 1.49
CA LYS A 36 4.72 -3.21 2.47
C LYS A 36 3.96 -2.54 3.60
N ILE A 37 2.79 -3.07 3.94
CA ILE A 37 2.04 -2.62 5.11
C ILE A 37 2.87 -2.88 6.37
N ASN A 38 3.03 -1.84 7.18
CA ASN A 38 3.85 -1.85 8.39
C ASN A 38 3.04 -1.28 9.56
N ALA A 39 2.17 -2.12 10.10
CA ALA A 39 1.31 -1.82 11.25
C ALA A 39 1.25 -3.06 12.17
N HIS A 40 2.31 -3.25 12.98
CA HIS A 40 2.46 -4.44 13.81
C HIS A 40 1.73 -4.32 15.15
N GLY A 41 1.25 -5.44 15.70
CA GLY A 41 0.71 -5.51 17.06
C GLY A 41 -0.43 -4.53 17.35
N GLY A 42 -1.17 -4.16 16.29
CA GLY A 42 -2.13 -3.08 16.29
C GLY A 42 -3.57 -3.52 16.51
N GLN A 43 -4.50 -2.65 16.10
CA GLN A 43 -5.93 -2.90 16.09
C GLN A 43 -6.56 -2.44 14.78
N VAL A 44 -7.60 -3.15 14.33
CA VAL A 44 -8.50 -2.71 13.27
C VAL A 44 -9.78 -2.18 13.90
N ILE A 45 -10.21 -0.99 13.50
CA ILE A 45 -11.41 -0.32 13.99
C ILE A 45 -12.29 0.02 12.77
N LYS A 46 -13.59 -0.23 12.86
CA LYS A 46 -14.55 0.18 11.83
C LYS A 46 -15.28 1.45 12.26
N VAL A 47 -15.31 2.46 11.38
CA VAL A 47 -16.09 3.70 11.54
C VAL A 47 -16.89 3.88 10.25
N ASP A 48 -18.22 3.83 10.36
CA ASP A 48 -19.13 3.78 9.20
C ASP A 48 -18.73 2.68 8.21
N ASP A 49 -18.45 3.04 6.95
CA ASP A 49 -18.06 2.12 5.88
C ASP A 49 -16.54 1.98 5.70
N LEU A 50 -15.73 2.48 6.66
CA LEU A 50 -14.28 2.44 6.59
C LEU A 50 -13.66 1.65 7.76
N TYR A 51 -12.71 0.79 7.44
CA TYR A 51 -11.82 0.15 8.40
C TYR A 51 -10.53 0.95 8.50
N TYR A 52 -10.02 1.08 9.71
CA TYR A 52 -8.75 1.70 10.03
C TYR A 52 -7.87 0.68 10.74
N TRP A 53 -6.68 0.41 10.21
CA TRP A 53 -5.69 -0.45 10.84
C TRP A 53 -4.54 0.40 11.39
N ILE A 54 -4.48 0.48 12.70
CA ILE A 54 -3.48 1.27 13.44
C ILE A 54 -2.49 0.29 14.07
N GLY A 55 -1.18 0.51 13.91
CA GLY A 55 -0.16 -0.37 14.49
C GLY A 55 1.24 0.22 14.54
N GLU A 56 2.12 -0.48 15.25
CA GLU A 56 3.52 -0.10 15.42
C GLU A 56 4.26 -0.07 14.08
N TYR A 57 4.92 1.06 13.79
CA TYR A 57 5.89 1.14 12.71
C TYR A 57 7.24 0.59 13.17
N ARG A 58 7.76 -0.38 12.42
CA ARG A 58 9.09 -0.95 12.64
C ARG A 58 10.06 -0.56 11.53
N ASP A 59 11.28 -0.22 11.92
CA ASP A 59 12.35 0.07 10.98
C ASP A 59 13.01 -1.21 10.44
N THR A 60 14.04 -1.01 9.60
CA THR A 60 14.94 -2.07 9.19
C THR A 60 15.62 -2.71 10.41
N GLY A 61 15.27 -3.97 10.69
CA GLY A 61 15.75 -4.69 11.87
C GLY A 61 14.66 -4.99 12.90
N ARG A 62 13.39 -4.64 12.62
CA ARG A 62 12.23 -4.88 13.49
C ARG A 62 12.33 -4.17 14.84
N LYS A 63 13.06 -3.05 14.93
CA LYS A 63 13.11 -2.29 16.18
C LYS A 63 11.83 -1.48 16.32
N ASN A 64 11.35 -1.42 17.56
CA ASN A 64 10.29 -0.49 17.91
C ASN A 64 10.85 0.94 17.85
N THR A 65 10.23 1.76 17.03
CA THR A 65 10.64 3.15 16.79
C THR A 65 9.89 4.16 17.66
N GLY A 66 8.90 3.71 18.44
CA GLY A 66 7.92 4.54 19.14
C GLY A 66 6.90 5.21 18.21
N LYS A 67 6.93 4.91 16.91
CA LYS A 67 6.01 5.47 15.91
C LYS A 67 4.86 4.52 15.62
N VAL A 68 3.75 5.10 15.16
CA VAL A 68 2.52 4.41 14.81
C VAL A 68 2.16 4.76 13.37
N ASN A 69 1.79 3.74 12.60
CA ASN A 69 1.22 3.89 11.26
C ASN A 69 -0.29 3.60 11.31
N GLU A 70 -0.99 4.16 10.34
CA GLU A 70 -2.41 3.98 10.10
C GLU A 70 -2.64 3.68 8.62
N TYR A 71 -3.49 2.69 8.34
CA TYR A 71 -3.98 2.36 7.01
C TYR A 71 -5.51 2.35 7.03
N SER A 72 -6.16 2.53 5.88
CA SER A 72 -7.62 2.45 5.78
C SER A 72 -8.08 1.60 4.60
N SER A 73 -9.18 0.87 4.75
CA SER A 73 -9.83 0.15 3.65
C SER A 73 -11.36 0.22 3.72
N LYS A 74 -12.02 0.05 2.57
CA LYS A 74 -13.48 -0.10 2.44
C LYS A 74 -13.93 -1.54 2.27
N ASP A 75 -13.00 -2.46 2.03
CA ASP A 75 -13.24 -3.90 1.84
C ASP A 75 -12.64 -4.74 2.97
#